data_AF-A0A5E4I1P5-F1
#
_entry.id   AF-A0A5E4I1P5-F1
#
_cell.length_a   1.000
_cell.length_b   1.000
_cell.length_c   1.000
_cell.angle_alpha   90.00
_cell.angle_beta   90.00
_cell.angle_gamma   90.00
#
_symmetry.space_group_name_H-M   'P 1'
#
loop_
_entity.id
_entity.type
_entity.pdbx_description
1 polymer ?
#
loop_
_entity_poly.entity_id
_entity_poly.type
_entity_poly.pdbx_seq_one_letter_code
_entity_poly.pdbx_strand_id
1 'polypeptide(L)'
;MRLPLAFAFGFFLFALAHAEMNVTLPQSACGQNGDILAVLNNLPACISESVFTTLASGMVYTSQQFLHYAIDFVSATPDLAWFCAPYNQLMALLESLYSIALMGVGFYYIVQASEVEGRIRAKQWLKDAFFMIVVLTFSFNIFDALVSLNHYFTSSLLNEQVLGMFSANISFASIIFALVVLTGILFTAGITFVTLLMRYLLVPFLLLLFPVSIFLYFTPFGRGWGSAFLRAIVIIVFMTAIDALFLFALSSLFNVQDQNLAAPFVRSFSLMVGFGMVGVLNVALFIMALLSLAEPALGAAGPLKWLALPVVYSLL
;
A
#
# COMPACT_ATOMS: atom_id res chain seq x y z
N MET A 1 -10.48 -31.36 13.36
CA MET A 1 -10.93 -30.46 14.43
C MET A 1 -11.83 -29.40 13.80
N ARG A 2 -13.08 -29.30 14.27
CA ARG A 2 -14.12 -28.40 13.76
C ARG A 2 -14.43 -27.35 14.82
N LEU A 3 -14.14 -26.09 14.55
CA LEU A 3 -14.64 -24.87 15.23
C LEU A 3 -13.99 -23.64 14.54
N PRO A 4 -14.69 -22.50 14.35
CA PRO A 4 -16.14 -22.29 14.25
C PRO A 4 -16.57 -21.43 13.04
N LEU A 5 -17.84 -21.63 12.71
CA LEU A 5 -18.72 -20.90 11.80
C LEU A 5 -19.04 -19.46 12.26
N ALA A 6 -18.19 -18.82 13.08
CA ALA A 6 -18.49 -17.57 13.79
C ALA A 6 -17.95 -16.29 13.13
N PHE A 7 -17.19 -16.39 12.04
CA PHE A 7 -16.59 -15.23 11.36
C PHE A 7 -17.34 -14.79 10.08
N ALA A 8 -18.51 -15.36 9.80
CA ALA A 8 -19.24 -15.11 8.55
C ALA A 8 -20.29 -13.98 8.64
N PHE A 9 -20.39 -13.25 9.75
CA PHE A 9 -21.52 -12.33 10.01
C PHE A 9 -21.15 -10.83 10.10
N GLY A 10 -19.96 -10.44 9.65
CA GLY A 10 -19.51 -9.03 9.64
C GLY A 10 -19.32 -8.41 8.26
N PHE A 11 -19.69 -9.10 7.17
CA PHE A 11 -19.31 -8.68 5.81
C PHE A 11 -20.42 -7.98 5.01
N PHE A 12 -21.53 -7.59 5.62
CA PHE A 12 -22.64 -7.00 4.88
C PHE A 12 -23.04 -5.64 5.43
N LEU A 13 -23.05 -4.65 4.52
CA LEU A 13 -23.55 -3.28 4.64
C LEU A 13 -22.55 -2.19 5.06
N PHE A 14 -21.34 -2.19 4.48
CA PHE A 14 -20.72 -0.90 4.18
C PHE A 14 -21.12 -0.51 2.76
N ALA A 15 -21.92 0.55 2.64
CA ALA A 15 -22.12 1.20 1.35
C ALA A 15 -20.72 1.60 0.85
N LEU A 16 -20.30 1.03 -0.28
CA LEU A 16 -19.12 1.54 -0.98
C LEU A 16 -19.46 2.98 -1.33
N ALA A 17 -18.86 3.94 -0.62
CA ALA A 17 -18.97 5.34 -0.99
C ALA A 17 -18.06 5.56 -2.20
N HIS A 18 -18.67 5.95 -3.31
CA HIS A 18 -17.97 6.12 -4.58
C HIS A 18 -17.51 7.58 -4.68
N ALA A 19 -16.23 7.82 -4.94
CA ALA A 19 -15.75 9.15 -5.30
C ALA A 19 -16.09 9.41 -6.78
N GLU A 20 -17.04 10.30 -7.02
CA GLU A 20 -17.41 10.72 -8.37
C GLU A 20 -16.76 12.07 -8.70
N MET A 21 -16.01 12.12 -9.79
CA MET A 21 -15.49 13.37 -10.34
C MET A 21 -16.36 13.76 -11.53
N ASN A 22 -17.11 14.85 -11.42
CA ASN A 22 -17.90 15.38 -12.53
C ASN A 22 -17.23 16.66 -13.03
N VAL A 23 -16.72 16.62 -14.26
CA VAL A 23 -16.02 17.77 -14.86
C VAL A 23 -16.89 18.37 -15.94
N THR A 24 -17.33 19.60 -15.71
CA THR A 24 -18.03 20.39 -16.72
C THR A 24 -16.99 21.16 -17.55
N LEU A 25 -16.81 20.74 -18.80
CA LEU A 25 -15.99 21.47 -19.76
C LEU A 25 -16.76 22.71 -20.26
N PRO A 26 -16.07 23.82 -20.60
CA PRO A 26 -16.71 24.96 -21.24
C PRO A 26 -17.43 24.50 -22.51
N GLN A 27 -18.70 24.90 -22.67
CA GLN A 27 -19.48 24.56 -23.87
C GLN A 27 -18.80 25.18 -25.08
N SER A 28 -18.57 24.37 -26.12
CA SER A 28 -17.92 24.85 -27.33
C SER A 28 -18.77 25.93 -28.00
N ALA A 29 -18.12 27.00 -28.46
CA ALA A 29 -18.80 28.10 -29.14
C ALA A 29 -19.45 27.66 -30.47
N CYS A 30 -19.10 26.47 -30.96
CA CYS A 30 -19.60 25.86 -32.18
C CYS A 30 -20.90 25.04 -31.99
N GLY A 31 -21.67 25.35 -30.95
CA GLY A 31 -22.95 24.72 -30.63
C GLY A 31 -24.00 24.82 -31.74
N GLN A 32 -24.90 23.84 -31.76
CA GLN A 32 -25.73 23.35 -32.89
C GLN A 32 -26.68 24.34 -33.61
N ASN A 33 -26.67 25.64 -33.29
CA ASN A 33 -27.62 26.62 -33.84
C ASN A 33 -26.97 27.79 -34.60
N GLY A 34 -25.68 27.68 -34.95
CA GLY A 34 -24.97 28.69 -35.73
C GLY A 34 -25.21 28.56 -37.24
N ASP A 35 -25.47 29.70 -37.89
CA ASP A 35 -25.57 29.85 -39.35
C ASP A 35 -24.35 29.22 -40.06
N ILE A 36 -24.55 28.48 -41.15
CA ILE A 36 -23.47 27.68 -41.80
C ILE A 36 -22.25 28.55 -42.17
N LEU A 37 -22.48 29.82 -42.53
CA LEU A 37 -21.39 30.77 -42.81
C LEU A 37 -20.55 31.10 -41.57
N ALA A 38 -21.16 31.18 -40.39
CA ALA A 38 -20.44 31.42 -39.13
C ALA A 38 -19.60 30.20 -38.73
N VAL A 39 -20.09 28.99 -39.01
CA VAL A 39 -19.32 27.75 -38.82
C VAL A 39 -18.13 27.69 -39.79
N LEU A 40 -18.33 28.04 -41.06
CA LEU A 40 -17.25 28.00 -42.07
C LEU A 40 -16.13 28.99 -41.75
N ASN A 41 -16.48 30.18 -41.25
CA ASN A 41 -15.51 31.22 -40.90
C ASN A 41 -14.72 30.89 -39.60
N ASN A 42 -15.30 30.07 -38.72
CA ASN A 42 -14.67 29.64 -37.45
C ASN A 42 -14.19 28.18 -37.47
N LEU A 43 -14.17 27.53 -38.63
CA LEU A 43 -13.90 26.10 -38.77
C LEU A 43 -12.55 25.67 -38.15
N PRO A 44 -11.44 26.41 -38.29
CA PRO A 44 -10.18 26.07 -37.62
C PRO A 44 -10.29 26.10 -36.09
N ALA A 45 -11.00 27.08 -35.53
CA ALA A 45 -11.21 27.19 -34.09
C ALA A 45 -12.10 26.04 -33.58
N CYS A 46 -13.19 25.73 -34.29
CA CYS A 46 -14.09 24.63 -33.95
C CYS A 46 -13.39 23.26 -33.96
N ILE A 47 -12.53 23.01 -34.96
CA ILE A 47 -11.75 21.77 -35.01
C ILE A 47 -10.81 21.69 -33.81
N SER A 48 -10.08 22.76 -33.51
CA SER A 48 -9.16 22.78 -32.37
C SER A 48 -9.89 22.53 -31.05
N GLU A 49 -11.03 23.19 -30.82
CA GLU A 49 -11.83 23.06 -29.60
C GLU A 49 -12.43 21.65 -29.46
N SER A 50 -12.92 21.06 -30.55
CA SER A 50 -13.44 19.67 -30.56
C SER A 50 -12.34 18.64 -30.22
N VAL A 51 -11.13 18.82 -30.76
CA VAL A 51 -10.00 17.96 -30.44
C VAL A 51 -9.62 18.08 -28.97
N PHE A 52 -9.49 19.30 -28.44
CA PHE A 52 -9.12 19.51 -27.03
C PHE A 52 -10.20 19.05 -26.06
N THR A 53 -11.48 19.22 -26.38
CA THR A 53 -12.59 18.75 -25.53
C THR A 53 -12.68 17.22 -25.51
N THR A 54 -12.45 16.55 -26.64
CA THR A 54 -12.37 15.08 -26.72
C THR A 54 -11.19 14.54 -25.93
N LEU A 55 -10.03 15.19 -26.03
CA LEU A 55 -8.85 14.81 -25.26
C LEU A 55 -9.08 15.05 -23.75
N ALA A 56 -9.65 16.19 -23.38
CA ALA A 56 -9.97 16.51 -21.99
C ALA A 56 -10.99 15.52 -21.39
N SER A 57 -12.06 15.18 -22.11
CA SER A 57 -13.05 14.20 -21.64
C SER A 57 -12.47 12.81 -21.46
N GLY A 58 -11.58 12.38 -22.37
CA GLY A 58 -10.81 11.14 -22.23
C GLY A 58 -9.90 11.14 -20.99
N MET A 59 -9.24 12.27 -20.70
CA MET A 59 -8.39 12.42 -19.51
C MET A 59 -9.20 12.46 -18.21
N VAL A 60 -10.38 13.09 -18.21
CA VAL A 60 -11.31 13.09 -17.07
C VAL A 60 -11.75 11.66 -16.77
N TYR A 61 -12.20 10.92 -17.79
CA TYR A 61 -12.66 9.55 -17.61
C TYR A 61 -11.56 8.66 -17.04
N THR A 62 -10.35 8.71 -17.61
CA THR A 62 -9.23 7.88 -17.12
C THR A 62 -8.80 8.27 -15.71
N SER A 63 -8.76 9.57 -15.39
CA SER A 63 -8.44 10.04 -14.03
C SER A 63 -9.47 9.57 -13.01
N GLN A 64 -10.76 9.62 -13.37
CA GLN A 64 -11.84 9.14 -12.51
C GLN A 64 -11.72 7.63 -12.25
N GLN A 65 -11.43 6.83 -13.29
CA GLN A 65 -11.22 5.39 -13.12
C GLN A 65 -10.03 5.10 -12.21
N PHE A 66 -8.89 5.76 -12.40
CA PHE A 66 -7.72 5.55 -11.52
C PHE A 66 -8.00 5.95 -10.07
N LEU A 67 -8.69 7.07 -9.86
CA LEU A 67 -9.04 7.54 -8.52
C LEU A 67 -10.01 6.58 -7.83
N HIS A 68 -11.02 6.09 -8.57
CA HIS A 68 -11.98 5.10 -8.09
C HIS A 68 -11.26 3.82 -7.64
N TYR A 69 -10.45 3.22 -8.53
CA TYR A 69 -9.71 2.01 -8.19
C TYR A 69 -8.67 2.24 -7.10
N ALA A 70 -8.04 3.41 -7.03
CA ALA A 70 -7.12 3.72 -5.95
C ALA A 70 -7.83 3.68 -4.59
N ILE A 71 -9.00 4.31 -4.46
CA ILE A 71 -9.79 4.28 -3.22
C ILE A 71 -10.23 2.84 -2.87
N ASP A 72 -10.69 2.08 -3.88
CA ASP A 72 -11.04 0.68 -3.68
C ASP A 72 -9.83 -0.11 -3.16
N PHE A 73 -8.64 0.09 -3.72
CA PHE A 73 -7.43 -0.60 -3.26
C PHE A 73 -6.92 -0.15 -1.88
N VAL A 74 -7.21 1.08 -1.45
CA VAL A 74 -6.91 1.50 -0.06
C VAL A 74 -7.76 0.66 0.90
N SER A 75 -9.05 0.50 0.63
CA SER A 75 -9.99 -0.21 1.51
C SER A 75 -9.96 -1.75 1.36
N ALA A 76 -9.58 -2.25 0.18
CA ALA A 76 -9.58 -3.66 -0.12
C ALA A 76 -8.50 -4.43 0.65
N THR A 77 -8.92 -5.55 1.23
CA THR A 77 -8.02 -6.57 1.79
C THR A 77 -7.95 -7.77 0.88
N PRO A 78 -6.76 -8.26 0.51
CA PRO A 78 -6.65 -9.49 -0.25
C PRO A 78 -7.17 -10.68 0.57
N ASP A 79 -7.91 -11.58 -0.07
CA ASP A 79 -8.38 -12.82 0.55
C ASP A 79 -7.20 -13.78 0.78
N LEU A 80 -6.83 -13.99 2.04
CA LEU A 80 -5.74 -14.86 2.44
C LEU A 80 -6.09 -16.36 2.25
N ALA A 81 -7.38 -16.71 2.11
CA ALA A 81 -7.82 -18.10 2.04
C ALA A 81 -7.23 -18.84 0.83
N TRP A 82 -6.98 -18.13 -0.27
CA TRP A 82 -6.44 -18.70 -1.51
C TRP A 82 -4.99 -19.16 -1.34
N PHE A 83 -4.29 -18.64 -0.34
CA PHE A 83 -2.89 -18.93 -0.05
C PHE A 83 -2.68 -19.95 1.08
N CYS A 84 -3.77 -20.54 1.61
CA CYS A 84 -3.69 -21.57 2.65
C CYS A 84 -2.92 -22.82 2.18
N ALA A 85 -3.15 -23.28 0.94
CA ALA A 85 -2.46 -24.45 0.39
C ALA A 85 -0.93 -24.27 0.26
N PRO A 86 -0.42 -23.22 -0.40
CA PRO A 86 1.03 -22.99 -0.47
C PRO A 86 1.64 -22.69 0.90
N TYR A 87 0.91 -22.02 1.79
CA TYR A 87 1.34 -21.79 3.17
C TYR A 87 1.57 -23.11 3.93
N ASN A 88 0.65 -24.06 3.83
CA ASN A 88 0.78 -25.36 4.50
C ASN A 88 1.97 -26.18 3.96
N GLN A 89 2.24 -26.11 2.66
CA GLN A 89 3.42 -26.74 2.07
C GLN A 89 4.72 -26.13 2.60
N LEU A 90 4.75 -24.81 2.72
CA LEU A 90 5.90 -24.10 3.29
C LEU A 90 6.10 -24.42 4.78
N MET A 91 5.02 -24.53 5.56
CA MET A 91 5.13 -24.94 6.96
C MET A 91 5.62 -26.37 7.12
N ALA A 92 5.21 -27.31 6.26
CA ALA A 92 5.75 -28.66 6.27
C ALA A 92 7.26 -28.69 5.99
N LEU A 93 7.73 -27.83 5.08
CA LEU A 93 9.17 -27.65 4.83
C LEU A 93 9.88 -27.07 6.05
N LEU A 94 9.35 -26.00 6.66
CA LEU A 94 9.91 -25.40 7.87
C LEU A 94 9.92 -26.37 9.06
N GLU A 95 8.93 -27.26 9.16
CA GLU A 95 8.87 -28.32 10.17
C GLU A 95 10.04 -29.30 10.07
N SER A 96 10.38 -29.73 8.85
CA SER A 96 11.57 -30.54 8.66
C SER A 96 12.85 -29.80 9.06
N LEU A 97 12.97 -28.51 8.75
CA LEU A 97 14.13 -27.68 9.08
C LEU A 97 14.30 -27.48 10.59
N TYR A 98 13.24 -27.10 11.31
CA TYR A 98 13.37 -26.87 12.74
C TYR A 98 13.56 -28.18 13.53
N SER A 99 13.07 -29.31 13.02
CA SER A 99 13.30 -30.63 13.64
C SER A 99 14.78 -30.99 13.60
N ILE A 100 15.45 -30.76 12.46
CA ILE A 100 16.91 -30.90 12.33
C ILE A 100 17.63 -29.91 13.25
N ALA A 101 17.18 -28.66 13.30
CA ALA A 101 17.76 -27.65 14.19
C ALA A 101 17.69 -28.07 15.66
N LEU A 102 16.54 -28.62 16.11
CA LEU A 102 16.39 -29.16 17.46
C LEU A 102 17.31 -30.34 17.76
N MET A 103 17.46 -31.27 16.81
CA MET A 103 18.43 -32.37 16.95
C MET A 103 19.86 -31.82 17.10
N GLY A 104 20.20 -30.80 16.30
CA GLY A 104 21.49 -30.11 16.39
C GLY A 104 21.72 -29.43 17.74
N VAL A 105 20.71 -28.74 18.29
CA VAL A 105 20.75 -28.14 19.63
C VAL A 105 20.89 -29.21 20.71
N GLY A 106 20.18 -30.34 20.58
CA GLY A 106 20.29 -31.48 21.48
C GLY A 106 21.70 -32.08 21.49
N PHE A 107 22.28 -32.28 20.31
CA PHE A 107 23.66 -32.75 20.17
C PHE A 107 24.66 -31.74 20.77
N TYR A 108 24.51 -30.45 20.47
CA TYR A 108 25.35 -29.39 21.03
C TYR A 108 25.28 -29.35 22.56
N TYR A 109 24.10 -29.54 23.14
CA TYR A 109 23.91 -29.62 24.60
C TYR A 109 24.66 -30.80 25.23
N ILE A 110 24.66 -31.98 24.59
CA ILE A 110 25.37 -33.17 25.07
C ILE A 110 26.88 -32.94 25.03
N VAL A 111 27.40 -32.42 23.91
CA VAL A 111 28.84 -32.18 23.73
C VAL A 111 29.35 -31.12 24.70
N GLN A 112 28.57 -30.07 24.95
CA GLN A 112 28.94 -28.93 25.80
C GLN A 112 28.53 -29.10 27.26
N ALA A 113 28.19 -30.33 27.70
CA ALA A 113 27.70 -30.57 29.06
C ALA A 113 28.77 -30.31 30.14
N SER A 114 30.05 -30.52 29.82
CA SER A 114 31.18 -30.35 30.75
C SER A 114 31.47 -28.89 31.07
N GLU A 115 31.27 -27.97 30.12
CA GLU A 115 31.60 -26.56 30.28
C GLU A 115 30.37 -25.75 30.77
N VAL A 116 30.60 -24.86 31.74
CA VAL A 116 29.53 -24.02 32.32
C VAL A 116 28.99 -23.03 31.27
N GLU A 117 29.87 -22.42 30.49
CA GLU A 117 29.50 -21.43 29.47
C GLU A 117 28.70 -22.07 28.33
N GLY A 118 29.16 -23.21 27.83
CA GLY A 118 28.48 -23.97 26.77
C GLY A 118 27.06 -24.38 27.18
N ARG A 119 26.88 -24.81 28.43
CA ARG A 119 25.56 -25.16 29.00
C ARG A 119 24.60 -23.97 29.04
N ILE A 120 25.08 -22.78 29.39
CA ILE A 120 24.25 -21.57 29.43
C ILE A 120 23.78 -21.21 28.01
N ARG A 121 24.69 -21.22 27.03
CA ARG A 121 24.35 -20.94 25.62
C ARG A 121 23.38 -21.96 25.05
N ALA A 122 23.61 -23.25 25.31
CA ALA A 122 22.72 -24.32 24.84
C ALA A 122 21.31 -24.21 25.44
N LYS A 123 21.18 -23.85 26.73
CA LYS A 123 19.88 -23.57 27.36
C LYS A 123 19.17 -22.39 26.70
N GLN A 124 19.91 -21.34 26.34
CA GLN A 124 19.34 -20.20 25.63
C GLN A 124 18.83 -20.61 24.24
N TRP A 125 19.61 -21.39 23.49
CA TRP A 125 19.19 -21.89 22.18
C TRP A 125 17.96 -22.80 22.26
N LEU A 126 17.88 -23.65 23.28
CA LEU A 126 16.70 -24.47 23.53
C LEU A 126 15.45 -23.62 23.82
N LYS A 127 15.61 -22.55 24.62
CA LYS A 127 14.55 -21.58 24.90
C LYS A 127 14.09 -20.89 23.60
N ASP A 128 15.03 -20.40 22.80
CA ASP A 128 14.74 -19.71 21.54
C ASP A 128 14.04 -20.65 20.55
N ALA A 129 14.47 -21.91 20.45
CA ALA A 129 13.84 -22.93 19.63
C ALA A 129 12.40 -23.26 20.09
N PHE A 130 12.16 -23.31 21.40
CA PHE A 130 10.81 -23.51 21.94
C PHE A 130 9.88 -22.34 21.59
N PHE A 131 10.33 -21.09 21.77
CA PHE A 131 9.56 -19.91 21.37
C PHE A 131 9.28 -19.89 19.88
N MET A 132 10.27 -20.25 19.05
CA MET A 132 10.12 -20.35 17.61
C MET A 132 8.96 -21.29 17.23
N ILE A 133 8.88 -22.49 17.81
CA ILE A 133 7.80 -23.46 17.50
C ILE A 133 6.44 -22.91 17.88
N VAL A 134 6.33 -22.30 19.06
CA VAL A 134 5.07 -21.71 19.53
C VAL A 134 4.64 -20.59 18.58
N VAL A 135 5.54 -19.65 18.26
CA VAL A 135 5.22 -18.50 17.38
C VAL A 135 4.90 -18.96 15.96
N LEU A 136 5.64 -19.94 15.42
CA LEU A 136 5.36 -20.54 14.11
C LEU A 136 4.00 -21.24 14.06
N THR A 137 3.59 -21.92 15.13
CA THR A 137 2.27 -22.56 15.18
C THR A 137 1.14 -21.52 15.06
N PHE A 138 1.35 -20.32 15.61
CA PHE A 138 0.39 -19.23 15.55
C PHE A 138 0.63 -18.24 14.40
N SER A 139 1.62 -18.45 13.53
CA SER A 139 2.04 -17.40 12.58
C SER A 139 0.97 -16.99 11.59
N PHE A 140 0.12 -17.92 11.13
CA PHE A 140 -1.02 -17.59 10.28
C PHE A 140 -2.01 -16.66 11.00
N ASN A 141 -2.41 -17.01 12.24
CA ASN A 141 -3.35 -16.21 13.03
C ASN A 141 -2.78 -14.84 13.38
N ILE A 142 -1.47 -14.75 13.66
CA ILE A 142 -0.80 -13.48 13.92
C ILE A 142 -0.85 -12.60 12.66
N PHE A 143 -0.54 -13.15 11.49
CA PHE A 143 -0.57 -12.40 10.24
C PHE A 143 -2.00 -11.95 9.87
N ASP A 144 -2.98 -12.85 10.00
CA ASP A 144 -4.40 -12.54 9.77
C ASP A 144 -4.88 -11.43 10.72
N ALA A 145 -4.48 -11.48 11.99
CA ALA A 145 -4.76 -10.41 12.95
C ALA A 145 -4.12 -9.07 12.55
N LEU A 146 -2.89 -9.07 12.00
CA LEU A 146 -2.23 -7.85 11.51
C LEU A 146 -2.98 -7.25 10.31
N VAL A 147 -3.37 -8.07 9.34
CA VAL A 147 -4.13 -7.62 8.16
C VAL A 147 -5.52 -7.10 8.58
N SER A 148 -6.21 -7.83 9.47
CA SER A 148 -7.51 -7.45 10.01
C SER A 148 -7.45 -6.14 10.80
N LEU A 149 -6.40 -5.96 11.62
CA LEU A 149 -6.18 -4.73 12.36
C LEU A 149 -5.93 -3.54 11.42
N ASN A 150 -5.11 -3.73 10.39
CA ASN A 150 -4.89 -2.71 9.37
C ASN A 150 -6.21 -2.35 8.63
N HIS A 151 -7.03 -3.35 8.30
CA HIS A 151 -8.34 -3.12 7.68
C HIS A 151 -9.26 -2.30 8.58
N TYR A 152 -9.34 -2.66 9.87
CA TYR A 152 -10.15 -1.92 10.85
C TYR A 152 -9.69 -0.46 10.97
N PHE A 153 -8.39 -0.19 11.03
CA PHE A 153 -7.88 1.19 11.03
C PHE A 153 -8.23 1.93 9.74
N THR A 154 -8.05 1.27 8.60
CA THR A 154 -8.32 1.87 7.29
C THR A 154 -9.81 2.22 7.16
N SER A 155 -10.73 1.30 7.48
CA SER A 155 -12.17 1.53 7.39
C SER A 155 -12.69 2.53 8.42
N SER A 156 -12.11 2.57 9.62
CA SER A 156 -12.47 3.56 10.62
C SER A 156 -12.06 4.98 10.24
N LEU A 157 -11.01 5.15 9.42
CA LEU A 157 -10.53 6.45 8.98
C LEU A 157 -11.20 6.91 7.67
N LEU A 158 -11.51 5.98 6.77
CA LEU A 158 -12.24 6.24 5.53
C LEU A 158 -13.75 6.26 5.77
N ASN A 159 -14.25 7.33 6.39
CA ASN A 159 -15.69 7.57 6.48
C ASN A 159 -16.24 8.11 5.14
N GLU A 160 -17.55 7.94 4.90
CA GLU A 160 -18.25 8.49 3.73
C GLU A 160 -18.03 10.01 3.59
N GLN A 161 -17.88 10.73 4.70
CA GLN A 161 -17.55 12.16 4.71
C GLN A 161 -16.20 12.47 4.06
N VAL A 162 -15.20 11.63 4.31
CA VAL A 162 -13.86 11.76 3.72
C VAL A 162 -13.97 11.54 2.22
N LEU A 163 -14.65 10.47 1.81
CA LEU A 163 -14.85 10.11 0.40
C LEU A 163 -15.66 11.17 -0.36
N GLY A 164 -16.67 11.77 0.28
CA GLY A 164 -17.46 12.86 -0.27
C GLY A 164 -16.70 14.18 -0.47
N MET A 165 -15.52 14.36 0.16
CA MET A 165 -14.66 15.50 -0.17
C MET A 165 -13.86 15.28 -1.45
N PHE A 166 -13.62 14.01 -1.81
CA PHE A 166 -12.92 13.67 -3.04
C PHE A 166 -13.88 13.66 -4.26
N SER A 167 -15.20 13.77 -4.06
CA SER A 167 -16.14 14.03 -5.15
C SER A 167 -16.14 15.51 -5.52
N ALA A 168 -15.35 15.86 -6.54
CA ALA A 168 -15.23 17.23 -7.02
C ALA A 168 -16.07 17.44 -8.27
N ASN A 169 -16.99 18.41 -8.21
CA ASN A 169 -17.58 19.06 -9.37
C ASN A 169 -16.60 20.14 -9.84
N ILE A 170 -15.89 19.90 -10.93
CA ILE A 170 -14.85 20.80 -11.42
C ILE A 170 -15.35 21.54 -12.65
N SER A 171 -15.37 22.87 -12.57
CA SER A 171 -15.63 23.75 -13.71
C SER A 171 -14.40 24.58 -14.00
N PHE A 172 -13.91 24.53 -15.24
CA PHE A 172 -12.73 25.25 -15.67
C PHE A 172 -13.11 26.40 -16.61
N ALA A 173 -12.59 27.59 -16.35
CA ALA A 173 -12.78 28.76 -17.22
C ALA A 173 -11.97 28.70 -18.51
N SER A 174 -10.88 27.92 -18.54
CA SER A 174 -9.99 27.78 -19.70
C SER A 174 -9.63 26.32 -19.93
N ILE A 175 -9.68 25.89 -21.19
CA ILE A 175 -9.38 24.51 -21.60
C ILE A 175 -7.91 24.16 -21.44
N ILE A 176 -6.99 25.11 -21.68
CA ILE A 176 -5.55 24.91 -21.52
C ILE A 176 -5.24 24.62 -20.05
N PHE A 177 -5.86 25.40 -19.16
CA PHE A 177 -5.71 25.23 -17.73
C PHE A 177 -6.30 23.90 -17.25
N ALA A 178 -7.47 23.53 -17.76
CA ALA A 178 -8.07 22.22 -17.50
C ALA A 178 -7.12 21.08 -17.87
N LEU A 179 -6.47 21.16 -19.03
CA LEU A 179 -5.55 20.13 -19.52
C LEU A 179 -4.32 19.97 -18.61
N VAL A 180 -3.72 21.08 -18.17
CA VAL A 180 -2.57 21.04 -17.24
C VAL A 180 -2.95 20.39 -15.90
N VAL A 181 -4.09 20.80 -15.32
CA VAL A 181 -4.57 20.24 -14.04
C VAL A 181 -4.93 18.76 -14.19
N LEU A 182 -5.65 18.39 -15.25
CA LEU A 182 -6.03 17.00 -15.52
C LEU A 182 -4.81 16.11 -15.75
N THR A 183 -3.76 16.61 -16.40
CA THR A 183 -2.49 15.87 -16.56
C THR A 183 -1.84 15.61 -15.21
N GLY A 184 -1.83 16.61 -14.31
CA GLY A 184 -1.30 16.46 -12.96
C GLY A 184 -2.09 15.45 -12.12
N ILE A 185 -3.42 15.52 -12.17
CA ILE A 185 -4.31 14.56 -11.49
C ILE A 185 -4.09 13.15 -12.06
N LEU A 186 -4.05 12.99 -13.39
CA LEU A 186 -3.84 11.70 -14.03
C LEU A 186 -2.51 11.07 -13.60
N PHE A 187 -1.44 11.87 -13.56
CA PHE A 187 -0.11 11.38 -13.16
C PHE A 187 -0.07 10.98 -11.68
N THR A 188 -0.59 11.83 -10.79
CA THR A 188 -0.64 11.54 -9.35
C THR A 188 -1.53 10.34 -9.03
N ALA A 189 -2.73 10.28 -9.61
CA ALA A 189 -3.65 9.14 -9.49
C ALA A 189 -3.03 7.85 -10.04
N GLY A 190 -2.34 7.93 -11.18
CA GLY A 190 -1.65 6.80 -11.79
C GLY A 190 -0.54 6.23 -10.88
N ILE A 191 0.29 7.09 -10.28
CA ILE A 191 1.31 6.65 -9.32
C ILE A 191 0.65 5.98 -8.10
N THR A 192 -0.36 6.62 -7.49
CA THR A 192 -1.06 6.02 -6.34
C THR A 192 -1.65 4.66 -6.68
N PHE A 193 -2.32 4.55 -7.82
CA PHE A 193 -2.92 3.31 -8.28
C PHE A 193 -1.87 2.21 -8.42
N VAL A 194 -0.75 2.47 -9.08
CA VAL A 194 0.32 1.48 -9.27
C VAL A 194 0.91 1.06 -7.92
N THR A 195 1.15 1.99 -6.99
CA THR A 195 1.70 1.65 -5.67
C THR A 195 0.76 0.78 -4.84
N LEU A 196 -0.54 1.10 -4.83
CA LEU A 196 -1.56 0.34 -4.10
C LEU A 196 -1.80 -1.03 -4.74
N LEU A 197 -1.80 -1.12 -6.07
CA LEU A 197 -1.86 -2.39 -6.80
C LEU A 197 -0.68 -3.30 -6.45
N MET A 198 0.54 -2.74 -6.45
CA MET A 198 1.75 -3.49 -6.06
C MET A 198 1.65 -4.01 -4.62
N ARG A 199 1.15 -3.19 -3.69
CA ARG A 199 0.89 -3.64 -2.30
C ARG A 199 -0.12 -4.79 -2.28
N TYR A 200 -1.25 -4.65 -2.96
CA TYR A 200 -2.30 -5.68 -3.01
C TYR A 200 -1.75 -7.02 -3.50
N LEU A 201 -0.89 -6.99 -4.51
CA LEU A 201 -0.21 -8.19 -5.02
C LEU A 201 0.86 -8.73 -4.06
N LEU A 202 1.57 -7.86 -3.33
CA LEU A 202 2.66 -8.24 -2.42
C LEU A 202 2.17 -8.89 -1.12
N VAL A 203 1.05 -8.44 -0.53
CA VAL A 203 0.58 -8.92 0.78
C VAL A 203 0.42 -10.45 0.84
N PRO A 204 -0.15 -11.14 -0.16
CA PRO A 204 -0.17 -12.60 -0.17
C PRO A 204 1.21 -13.27 -0.24
N PHE A 205 2.18 -12.69 -0.94
CA PHE A 205 3.56 -13.19 -0.91
C PHE A 205 4.20 -12.99 0.47
N LEU A 206 3.89 -11.89 1.14
CA LEU A 206 4.37 -11.62 2.50
C LEU A 206 3.79 -12.61 3.52
N LEU A 207 2.56 -13.11 3.32
CA LEU A 207 1.99 -14.19 4.14
C LEU A 207 2.86 -15.45 4.08
N LEU A 208 3.32 -15.82 2.87
CA LEU A 208 4.23 -16.96 2.69
C LEU A 208 5.59 -16.67 3.31
N LEU A 209 6.11 -15.44 3.18
CA LEU A 209 7.41 -15.09 3.74
C LEU A 209 7.39 -14.99 5.28
N PHE A 210 6.24 -14.70 5.88
CA PHE A 210 6.09 -14.47 7.32
C PHE A 210 6.63 -15.62 8.20
N PRO A 211 6.24 -16.90 8.04
CA PRO A 211 6.82 -17.98 8.84
C PRO A 211 8.32 -18.16 8.61
N VAL A 212 8.82 -17.93 7.38
CA VAL A 212 10.27 -17.97 7.08
C VAL A 212 11.00 -16.87 7.85
N SER A 213 10.42 -15.67 7.92
CA SER A 213 11.01 -14.55 8.67
C SER A 213 11.10 -14.84 10.17
N ILE A 214 10.08 -15.49 10.75
CA ILE A 214 10.08 -15.92 12.15
C ILE A 214 11.18 -16.97 12.39
N PHE A 215 11.27 -17.98 11.52
CA PHE A 215 12.30 -19.01 11.60
C PHE A 215 13.72 -18.39 11.55
N LEU A 216 13.96 -17.50 10.59
CA LEU A 216 15.24 -16.79 10.47
C LEU A 216 15.52 -15.90 11.69
N TYR A 217 14.50 -15.27 12.27
CA TYR A 217 14.65 -14.39 13.43
C TYR A 217 15.18 -15.13 14.67
N PHE A 218 14.73 -16.36 14.91
CA PHE A 218 15.20 -17.18 16.03
C PHE A 218 16.50 -17.95 15.75
N THR A 219 16.89 -18.07 14.47
CA THR A 219 18.14 -18.76 14.10
C THR A 219 19.35 -17.82 14.27
N PRO A 220 20.43 -18.23 14.96
CA PRO A 220 21.56 -17.34 15.28
C PRO A 220 22.24 -16.75 14.04
N PHE A 221 22.35 -17.51 12.95
CA PHE A 221 22.96 -17.05 11.70
C PHE A 221 22.00 -16.20 10.83
N GLY A 222 20.68 -16.35 11.03
CA GLY A 222 19.65 -15.71 10.21
C GLY A 222 18.99 -14.48 10.85
N ARG A 223 19.31 -14.18 12.10
CA ARG A 223 18.55 -13.21 12.92
C ARG A 223 18.41 -11.83 12.28
N GLY A 224 19.47 -11.34 11.64
CA GLY A 224 19.43 -10.07 10.91
C GLY A 224 18.38 -10.07 9.80
N TRP A 225 18.40 -11.09 8.94
CA TRP A 225 17.43 -11.28 7.86
C TRP A 225 16.00 -11.44 8.37
N GLY A 226 15.80 -12.27 9.39
CA GLY A 226 14.48 -12.45 9.98
C GLY A 226 13.89 -11.14 10.51
N SER A 227 14.70 -10.35 11.21
CA SER A 227 14.26 -9.04 11.72
C SER A 227 13.95 -8.03 10.63
N ALA A 228 14.74 -8.02 9.54
CA ALA A 228 14.53 -7.17 8.37
C ALA A 228 13.21 -7.52 7.66
N PHE A 229 12.99 -8.80 7.38
CA PHE A 229 11.75 -9.26 6.76
C PHE A 229 10.52 -8.94 7.62
N LEU A 230 10.58 -9.16 8.94
CA LEU A 230 9.47 -8.81 9.83
C LEU A 230 9.15 -7.31 9.80
N ARG A 231 10.16 -6.43 9.79
CA ARG A 231 9.97 -4.98 9.65
C ARG A 231 9.32 -4.62 8.31
N ALA A 232 9.83 -5.16 7.22
CA ALA A 232 9.29 -4.92 5.88
C ALA A 232 7.83 -5.37 5.77
N ILE A 233 7.49 -6.55 6.32
CA ILE A 233 6.13 -7.07 6.34
C ILE A 233 5.18 -6.11 7.07
N VAL A 234 5.56 -5.66 8.27
CA VAL A 234 4.73 -4.73 9.06
C VAL A 234 4.54 -3.41 8.30
N ILE A 235 5.59 -2.84 7.72
CA ILE A 235 5.50 -1.58 6.96
C ILE A 235 4.53 -1.72 5.77
N ILE A 236 4.67 -2.77 4.96
CA ILE A 236 3.84 -2.97 3.75
C ILE A 236 2.38 -3.30 4.13
N VAL A 237 2.16 -4.08 5.18
CA VAL A 237 0.79 -4.39 5.64
C VAL A 237 0.06 -3.13 6.13
N PHE A 238 0.73 -2.29 6.93
CA PHE A 238 0.14 -1.07 7.52
C PHE A 238 0.10 0.14 6.60
N MET A 239 0.63 0.02 5.39
CA MET A 239 0.69 1.10 4.40
C MET A 239 -0.66 1.77 4.14
N THR A 240 -1.76 1.01 3.98
CA THR A 240 -3.08 1.62 3.73
C THR A 240 -3.68 2.30 4.94
N ALA A 241 -3.39 1.86 6.16
CA ALA A 241 -3.83 2.58 7.35
C ALA A 241 -3.14 3.95 7.44
N ILE A 242 -1.86 4.03 7.04
CA ILE A 242 -1.13 5.29 6.94
C ILE A 242 -1.76 6.17 5.85
N ASP A 243 -2.05 5.61 4.67
CA ASP A 243 -2.70 6.34 3.57
C ASP A 243 -4.06 6.91 3.99
N ALA A 244 -4.89 6.10 4.64
CA ALA A 244 -6.18 6.52 5.15
C ALA A 244 -6.04 7.64 6.20
N LEU A 245 -5.01 7.60 7.05
CA LEU A 245 -4.72 8.65 8.01
C LEU A 245 -4.35 9.97 7.31
N PHE A 246 -3.54 9.92 6.25
CA PHE A 246 -3.21 11.12 5.47
C PHE A 246 -4.42 11.67 4.72
N LEU A 247 -5.22 10.81 4.09
CA LEU A 247 -6.47 11.22 3.43
C LEU A 247 -7.44 11.84 4.43
N PHE A 248 -7.55 11.28 5.64
CA PHE A 248 -8.36 11.84 6.72
C PHE A 248 -7.82 13.23 7.15
N ALA A 249 -6.51 13.36 7.39
CA ALA A 249 -5.90 14.64 7.76
C ALA A 249 -6.10 15.72 6.69
N LEU A 250 -5.95 15.34 5.41
CA LEU A 250 -6.19 16.24 4.28
C LEU A 250 -7.66 16.63 4.18
N SER A 251 -8.58 15.68 4.36
CA SER A 251 -10.02 15.98 4.39
C SER A 251 -10.33 17.01 5.48
N SER A 252 -9.76 16.86 6.68
CA SER A 252 -9.96 17.83 7.75
C SER A 252 -9.36 19.21 7.44
N LEU A 253 -8.26 19.28 6.69
CA LEU A 253 -7.62 20.54 6.30
C LEU A 253 -8.44 21.29 5.25
N PHE A 254 -9.06 20.58 4.31
CA PHE A 254 -9.86 21.16 3.23
C PHE A 254 -11.35 21.30 3.57
N ASN A 255 -11.80 20.78 4.71
CA ASN A 255 -13.15 20.94 5.23
C ASN A 255 -13.42 22.34 5.82
N VAL A 256 -13.12 23.39 5.06
CA VAL A 256 -13.48 24.75 5.46
C VAL A 256 -14.82 25.07 4.80
N GLN A 257 -15.84 25.37 5.62
CA GLN A 257 -17.21 25.68 5.18
C GLN A 257 -17.34 27.00 4.39
N ASP A 258 -16.23 27.66 4.07
CA ASP A 258 -16.22 28.95 3.39
C ASP A 258 -16.45 28.75 1.88
N GLN A 259 -17.51 29.38 1.37
CA GLN A 259 -17.89 29.31 -0.04
C GLN A 259 -16.79 29.82 -0.99
N ASN A 260 -15.91 30.72 -0.54
CA ASN A 260 -14.81 31.23 -1.35
C ASN A 260 -13.65 30.22 -1.48
N LEU A 261 -13.44 29.39 -0.45
CA LEU A 261 -12.46 28.29 -0.46
C LEU A 261 -13.03 27.04 -1.15
N ALA A 262 -14.36 26.93 -1.27
CA ALA A 262 -15.04 25.87 -2.01
C ALA A 262 -14.96 26.03 -3.54
N ALA A 263 -14.22 27.01 -4.05
CA ALA A 263 -14.02 27.20 -5.49
C ALA A 263 -13.54 25.89 -6.15
N PRO A 264 -14.06 25.54 -7.35
CA PRO A 264 -13.75 24.28 -8.03
C PRO A 264 -12.25 24.07 -8.22
N PHE A 265 -11.49 25.16 -8.39
CA PHE A 265 -10.05 25.14 -8.48
C PHE A 265 -9.35 24.60 -7.21
N VAL A 266 -9.76 25.06 -6.03
CA VAL A 266 -9.15 24.64 -4.76
C VAL A 266 -9.41 23.15 -4.52
N ARG A 267 -10.62 22.67 -4.87
CA ARG A 267 -10.96 21.24 -4.80
C ARG A 267 -10.14 20.38 -5.76
N SER A 268 -9.91 20.83 -7.00
CA SER A 268 -9.03 20.11 -7.92
C SER A 268 -7.59 20.05 -7.41
N PHE A 269 -7.11 21.15 -6.83
CA PHE A 269 -5.77 21.21 -6.27
C PHE A 269 -5.63 20.34 -5.02
N SER A 270 -6.64 20.29 -4.14
CA SER A 270 -6.64 19.40 -2.98
C SER A 270 -6.64 17.93 -3.37
N LEU A 271 -7.36 17.55 -4.44
CA LEU A 271 -7.29 16.21 -5.01
C LEU A 271 -5.87 15.86 -5.49
N MET A 272 -5.29 16.74 -6.31
CA MET A 272 -3.95 16.54 -6.87
C MET A 272 -2.89 16.44 -5.76
N VAL A 273 -2.94 17.32 -4.77
CA VAL A 273 -2.01 17.30 -3.63
C VAL A 273 -2.26 16.09 -2.75
N GLY A 274 -3.51 15.72 -2.51
CA GLY A 274 -3.83 14.61 -1.62
C GLY A 274 -3.39 13.26 -2.17
N PHE A 275 -3.78 12.94 -3.40
CA PHE A 275 -3.30 11.72 -4.06
C PHE A 275 -1.80 11.81 -4.36
N GLY A 276 -1.28 12.98 -4.73
CA GLY A 276 0.16 13.17 -4.91
C GLY A 276 0.96 12.84 -3.65
N MET A 277 0.51 13.32 -2.48
CA MET A 277 1.14 13.07 -1.19
C MET A 277 1.08 11.58 -0.81
N VAL A 278 -0.09 10.94 -0.95
CA VAL A 278 -0.25 9.50 -0.72
C VAL A 278 0.67 8.69 -1.64
N GLY A 279 0.75 9.06 -2.92
CA GLY A 279 1.60 8.36 -3.89
C GLY A 279 3.08 8.46 -3.56
N VAL A 280 3.56 9.67 -3.22
CA VAL A 280 4.95 9.89 -2.82
C VAL A 280 5.27 9.16 -1.51
N LEU A 281 4.38 9.24 -0.53
CA LEU A 281 4.52 8.52 0.74
C LEU A 281 4.63 7.01 0.50
N ASN A 282 3.79 6.48 -0.38
CA ASN A 282 3.78 5.07 -0.70
C ASN A 282 5.07 4.58 -1.36
N VAL A 283 5.61 5.37 -2.29
CA VAL A 283 6.93 5.10 -2.86
C VAL A 283 8.01 5.14 -1.77
N ALA A 284 7.97 6.13 -0.88
CA ALA A 284 8.94 6.25 0.21
C ALA A 284 8.87 5.05 1.18
N LEU A 285 7.66 4.59 1.54
CA LEU A 285 7.47 3.41 2.39
C LEU A 285 7.98 2.13 1.71
N PHE A 286 7.78 1.97 0.40
CA PHE A 286 8.36 0.86 -0.34
C PHE A 286 9.89 0.90 -0.35
N ILE A 287 10.48 2.07 -0.59
CA ILE A 287 11.95 2.23 -0.53
C ILE A 287 12.46 1.89 0.87
N MET A 288 11.80 2.39 1.92
CA MET A 288 12.16 2.07 3.31
C MET A 288 12.07 0.57 3.60
N ALA A 289 11.01 -0.10 3.13
CA ALA A 289 10.85 -1.55 3.26
C ALA A 289 11.97 -2.30 2.52
N LEU A 290 12.32 -1.90 1.30
CA LEU A 290 13.42 -2.49 0.53
C LEU A 290 14.79 -2.26 1.16
N LEU A 291 15.04 -1.05 1.67
CA LEU A 291 16.28 -0.72 2.37
C LEU A 291 16.43 -1.57 3.64
N SER A 292 15.34 -1.81 4.37
CA SER A 292 15.36 -2.68 5.55
C SER A 292 15.82 -4.11 5.20
N LEU A 293 15.50 -4.60 4.01
CA LEU A 293 15.96 -5.90 3.50
C LEU A 293 17.43 -5.88 3.05
N ALA A 294 17.95 -4.72 2.64
CA ALA A 294 19.33 -4.57 2.20
C ALA A 294 20.33 -4.48 3.37
N GLU A 295 19.92 -4.00 4.55
CA GLU A 295 20.81 -3.82 5.70
C GLU A 295 21.60 -5.11 6.09
N PRO A 296 20.97 -6.30 6.22
CA PRO A 296 21.69 -7.52 6.56
C PRO A 296 22.65 -7.96 5.46
N ALA A 297 22.28 -7.75 4.19
CA ALA A 297 23.11 -8.07 3.02
C ALA A 297 24.38 -7.21 3.01
N LEU A 298 24.22 -5.91 3.26
CA LEU A 298 25.32 -4.95 3.33
C LEU A 298 26.21 -5.19 4.56
N GLY A 299 25.62 -5.61 5.68
CA GLY A 299 26.37 -6.02 6.88
C GLY A 299 27.29 -7.21 6.61
N ALA A 300 26.86 -8.16 5.78
CA ALA A 300 27.67 -9.31 5.38
C ALA A 300 28.81 -8.94 4.40
N ALA A 301 28.69 -7.83 3.67
CA ALA A 301 29.69 -7.38 2.68
C ALA A 301 30.96 -6.76 3.29
N GLY A 302 31.06 -6.63 4.62
CA GLY A 302 32.29 -6.23 5.31
C GLY A 302 32.77 -4.79 4.95
N PRO A 303 34.08 -4.55 4.73
CA PRO A 303 34.64 -3.20 4.55
C PRO A 303 34.14 -2.48 3.28
N LEU A 304 33.51 -3.18 2.33
CA LEU A 304 32.83 -2.56 1.18
C LEU A 304 31.62 -1.69 1.58
N LYS A 305 31.18 -1.77 2.84
CA LYS A 305 30.12 -0.92 3.41
C LYS A 305 30.36 0.58 3.19
N TRP A 306 31.62 1.03 3.19
CA TRP A 306 31.99 2.43 2.99
C TRP A 306 31.73 2.96 1.56
N LEU A 307 31.67 2.09 0.56
CA LEU A 307 31.39 2.48 -0.83
C LEU A 307 29.88 2.60 -1.13
N ALA A 308 29.04 1.83 -0.44
CA ALA A 308 27.59 1.82 -0.67
C ALA A 308 26.82 2.83 0.21
N LEU A 309 27.37 3.22 1.35
CA LEU A 309 26.70 4.09 2.33
C LEU A 309 26.40 5.53 1.89
N PRO A 310 27.22 6.27 1.13
CA PRO A 310 26.98 7.71 0.96
C PRO A 310 25.73 8.03 0.14
N VAL A 311 25.31 7.13 -0.76
CA VAL A 311 24.10 7.31 -1.58
C VAL A 311 22.84 6.96 -0.80
N VAL A 312 22.90 5.97 0.09
CA VAL A 312 21.73 5.56 0.90
C VAL A 312 21.48 6.55 2.03
N TYR A 313 22.54 7.10 2.65
CA TYR A 313 22.41 8.09 3.72
C TYR A 313 22.03 9.48 3.22
N SER A 314 22.27 9.82 1.95
CA SER A 314 21.84 11.10 1.38
C SER A 314 20.37 11.10 0.93
N LEU A 315 19.72 9.94 0.89
CA LEU A 315 18.31 9.75 0.55
C LEU A 315 17.39 9.67 1.79
N LEU A 316 17.97 9.56 2.99
CA LEU A 316 17.30 9.61 4.30
C LEU A 316 17.42 11.02 4.90
#